data_AF-A0A1F6NWN8-F1
#
_entry.id   AF-A0A1F6NWN8-F1
#
_cell.length_a   1.000
_cell.length_b   1.000
_cell.length_c   1.000
_cell.angle_alpha   90.00
_cell.angle_beta   90.00
_cell.angle_gamma   90.00
#
_symmetry.space_group_name_H-M   'P 1'
#
loop_
_entity.id
_entity.type
_entity.pdbx_description
1 polymer ?
#
loop_
_entity_poly.entity_id
_entity_poly.type
_entity_poly.pdbx_seq_one_letter_code
_entity_poly.pdbx_strand_id
1 'polypeptide(L)'
;MKKESSQPEPTKINHHRYEIDSADFIPAGTFYAEGNDELTRERILAIQLVEEIGNQLAIEHPEINEIYKNPSLRLIDIAYQFFPREYVDQFPEVCNKAVGYAIRQLNTAEEQAELTRQHRQHIAALNFNLGSAEFIAQCKEAAKKGMRCTV
;
A
#
# COMPACT_ATOMS: atom_id res chain seq x y z
N MET A 1 3.86 23.33 52.00
CA MET A 1 4.34 22.80 50.70
C MET A 1 4.47 21.28 50.78
N LYS A 2 3.49 20.53 50.24
CA LYS A 2 3.66 19.20 49.65
C LYS A 2 2.59 19.09 48.57
N LYS A 3 3.00 18.91 47.31
CA LYS A 3 2.11 18.80 46.14
C LYS A 3 1.54 17.39 46.10
N GLU A 4 0.23 17.26 46.03
CA GLU A 4 -0.49 16.06 45.64
C GLU A 4 -0.21 15.77 44.15
N SER A 5 0.23 14.55 43.84
CA SER A 5 0.28 14.05 42.47
C SER A 5 -0.96 13.22 42.20
N SER A 6 -1.97 13.84 41.63
CA SER A 6 -3.17 13.18 41.13
C SER A 6 -2.81 12.43 39.84
N GLN A 7 -2.71 11.10 39.92
CA GLN A 7 -2.67 10.26 38.71
C GLN A 7 -4.07 10.25 38.08
N PRO A 8 -4.22 10.43 36.76
CA PRO A 8 -5.52 10.32 36.12
C PRO A 8 -5.95 8.84 36.04
N GLU A 9 -7.20 8.56 36.40
CA GLU A 9 -7.79 7.23 36.28
C GLU A 9 -7.87 6.78 34.81
N PRO A 10 -7.67 5.49 34.51
CA PRO A 10 -7.75 4.99 33.15
C PRO A 10 -9.19 5.04 32.62
N THR A 11 -9.38 5.81 31.55
CA THR A 11 -10.64 5.95 30.82
C THR A 11 -11.14 4.58 30.38
N LYS A 12 -12.28 4.14 30.92
CA LYS A 12 -12.96 2.92 30.49
C LYS A 12 -13.47 3.11 29.06
N ILE A 13 -12.77 2.52 28.09
CA ILE A 13 -13.21 2.48 26.70
C ILE A 13 -14.33 1.44 26.62
N ASN A 14 -15.56 1.90 26.39
CA ASN A 14 -16.72 1.02 26.18
C ASN A 14 -16.53 0.25 24.87
N HIS A 15 -16.27 -1.05 24.98
CA HIS A 15 -16.30 -1.98 23.86
C HIS A 15 -17.75 -2.22 23.41
N HIS A 16 -18.27 -1.32 22.57
CA HIS A 16 -19.43 -1.65 21.76
C HIS A 16 -19.01 -2.70 20.73
N ARG A 17 -19.39 -3.95 20.99
CA ARG A 17 -19.21 -5.09 20.11
C ARG A 17 -20.16 -4.93 18.93
N TYR A 18 -19.69 -4.34 17.84
CA TYR A 18 -20.36 -4.43 16.55
C TYR A 18 -19.96 -5.77 15.94
N GLU A 19 -20.94 -6.66 15.76
CA GLU A 19 -20.80 -7.82 14.89
C GLU A 19 -20.84 -7.29 13.45
N ILE A 20 -19.67 -7.04 12.90
CA ILE A 20 -19.50 -6.56 11.53
C ILE A 20 -19.06 -7.74 10.69
N ASP A 21 -19.78 -7.99 9.59
CA ASP A 21 -19.47 -9.03 8.62
C ASP A 21 -18.10 -8.76 7.99
N SER A 22 -17.16 -9.68 8.18
CA SER A 22 -15.73 -9.49 7.87
C SER A 22 -15.42 -9.29 6.39
N ALA A 23 -16.39 -9.59 5.51
CA ALA A 23 -16.23 -9.48 4.06
C ALA A 23 -16.23 -8.02 3.57
N ASP A 24 -16.85 -7.10 4.29
CA ASP A 24 -16.99 -5.69 3.86
C ASP A 24 -15.80 -4.80 4.28
N PHE A 25 -14.88 -5.31 5.09
CA PHE A 25 -13.79 -4.54 5.72
C PHE A 25 -12.39 -4.77 5.14
N ILE A 26 -12.29 -5.48 4.01
CA ILE A 26 -10.99 -5.89 3.46
C ILE A 26 -10.75 -5.15 2.13
N PRO A 27 -10.03 -4.01 2.14
CA PRO A 27 -9.62 -3.34 0.91
C PRO A 27 -8.86 -4.29 0.00
N ALA A 28 -9.19 -4.35 -1.29
CA ALA A 28 -8.45 -5.14 -2.26
C ALA A 28 -6.93 -4.83 -2.17
N GLY A 29 -6.12 -5.86 -1.90
CA GLY A 29 -4.65 -5.74 -1.70
C GLY A 29 -4.17 -5.70 -0.23
N THR A 30 -5.05 -5.96 0.74
CA THR A 30 -4.65 -6.20 2.13
C THR A 30 -3.87 -7.52 2.27
N PHE A 31 -3.14 -7.62 3.37
CA PHE A 31 -2.09 -8.60 3.70
C PHE A 31 -2.45 -10.06 3.38
N TYR A 32 -2.17 -10.54 2.16
CA TYR A 32 -2.18 -11.98 1.87
C TYR A 32 -0.73 -12.45 1.78
N ALA A 33 -0.23 -12.99 2.89
CA ALA A 33 0.84 -13.97 2.85
C ALA A 33 0.17 -15.33 2.67
N GLU A 34 0.58 -16.09 1.66
CA GLU A 34 0.14 -17.47 1.45
C GLU A 34 0.37 -18.28 2.74
N GLY A 35 -0.71 -18.81 3.33
CA GLY A 35 -0.64 -19.75 4.45
C GLY A 35 -0.90 -19.17 5.85
N ASN A 36 -2.00 -18.45 6.05
CA ASN A 36 -2.82 -18.52 7.28
C ASN A 36 -4.03 -17.57 7.13
N ASP A 37 -5.17 -18.15 6.78
CA ASP A 37 -6.46 -17.47 6.53
C ASP A 37 -7.24 -17.14 7.82
N GLU A 38 -6.58 -17.10 8.99
CA GLU A 38 -7.23 -16.58 10.19
C GLU A 38 -7.02 -15.07 10.29
N LEU A 39 -8.14 -14.34 10.18
CA LEU A 39 -8.25 -12.93 10.50
C LEU A 39 -8.13 -12.79 12.03
N THR A 40 -6.89 -12.81 12.54
CA THR A 40 -6.65 -12.65 13.97
C THR A 40 -7.02 -11.24 14.44
N ARG A 41 -7.30 -11.09 15.74
CA ARG A 41 -7.63 -9.78 16.33
C ARG A 41 -6.49 -8.78 16.13
N GLU A 42 -5.25 -9.25 16.20
CA GLU A 42 -4.05 -8.46 15.97
C GLU A 42 -3.96 -7.97 14.51
N ARG A 43 -4.36 -8.81 13.55
CA ARG A 43 -4.46 -8.42 12.14
C ARG A 43 -5.53 -7.36 11.90
N ILE A 44 -6.69 -7.50 12.53
CA ILE A 44 -7.76 -6.49 12.44
C ILE A 44 -7.27 -5.15 12.97
N LEU A 45 -6.60 -5.15 14.13
CA LEU A 45 -6.04 -3.93 14.70
C LEU A 45 -4.96 -3.32 13.81
N ALA A 46 -4.10 -4.15 13.18
CA ALA A 46 -3.11 -3.66 12.23
C ALA A 46 -3.74 -3.05 10.98
N ILE A 47 -4.83 -3.62 10.46
CA ILE A 47 -5.60 -3.05 9.35
C ILE A 47 -6.20 -1.70 9.76
N GLN A 48 -6.91 -1.65 10.88
CA GLN A 48 -7.50 -0.41 11.40
C GLN A 48 -6.46 0.69 11.59
N LEU A 49 -5.28 0.35 12.12
CA LEU A 49 -4.18 1.28 12.30
C LEU A 49 -3.65 1.80 10.95
N VAL A 50 -3.53 0.93 9.94
CA VAL A 50 -3.14 1.35 8.58
C VAL A 50 -4.14 2.34 7.98
N GLU A 51 -5.44 2.13 8.19
CA GLU A 51 -6.48 3.03 7.70
C GLU A 51 -6.44 4.38 8.42
N GLU A 52 -6.30 4.37 9.74
CA GLU A 52 -6.18 5.59 10.55
C GLU A 52 -4.97 6.43 10.12
N ILE A 53 -3.79 5.80 10.05
CA ILE A 53 -2.57 6.46 9.59
C ILE A 53 -2.72 6.93 8.14
N GLY A 54 -3.27 6.10 7.26
CA GLY A 54 -3.44 6.43 5.84
C GLY A 54 -4.40 7.61 5.61
N ASN A 55 -5.50 7.69 6.37
CA ASN A 55 -6.42 8.81 6.32
C ASN A 55 -5.75 10.10 6.82
N GLN A 56 -5.03 10.03 7.94
CA GLN A 56 -4.30 11.18 8.47
C GLN A 56 -3.26 11.67 7.46
N LEU A 57 -2.53 10.74 6.85
CA LEU A 57 -1.50 11.03 5.85
C LEU A 57 -2.10 11.69 4.59
N ALA A 58 -3.29 11.26 4.15
CA ALA A 58 -3.99 11.91 3.03
C ALA A 58 -4.40 13.36 3.34
N ILE A 59 -4.77 13.64 4.59
CA ILE A 59 -5.18 14.98 5.04
C ILE A 59 -3.96 15.89 5.22
N GLU A 60 -2.93 15.41 5.90
CA GLU A 60 -1.76 16.21 6.28
C GLU A 60 -0.75 16.35 5.14
N HIS A 61 -0.66 15.35 4.26
CA HIS A 61 0.35 15.24 3.21
C HIS A 61 -0.25 14.89 1.84
N PRO A 62 -1.16 15.71 1.29
CA PRO A 62 -1.76 15.45 -0.03
C PRO A 62 -0.72 15.43 -1.17
N GLU A 63 0.46 16.03 -0.98
CA GLU A 63 1.58 15.99 -1.93
C GLU A 63 2.08 14.58 -2.24
N ILE A 64 1.80 13.59 -1.38
CA ILE A 64 2.11 12.18 -1.63
C ILE A 64 1.53 11.70 -2.96
N ASN A 65 0.37 12.22 -3.36
CA ASN A 65 -0.23 11.84 -4.63
C ASN A 65 0.64 12.23 -5.83
N GLU A 66 1.19 13.44 -5.82
CA GLU A 66 2.07 13.91 -6.89
C GLU A 66 3.40 13.15 -6.90
N ILE A 67 3.94 12.82 -5.72
CA ILE A 67 5.16 12.01 -5.62
C ILE A 67 4.94 10.62 -6.22
N TYR A 68 3.78 10.00 -5.96
CA TYR A 68 3.46 8.65 -6.43
C TYR A 68 3.26 8.56 -7.95
N LYS A 69 3.00 9.68 -8.64
CA LYS A 69 2.97 9.71 -10.11
C LYS A 69 4.32 9.37 -10.74
N ASN A 70 5.42 9.41 -9.99
CA ASN A 70 6.70 8.87 -10.44
C ASN A 70 6.71 7.33 -10.31
N PRO A 71 6.65 6.57 -11.42
CA PRO A 71 6.57 5.11 -11.37
C PRO A 71 7.87 4.43 -10.90
N SER A 72 8.96 5.19 -10.75
CA SER A 72 10.25 4.70 -10.27
C SER A 72 10.30 4.61 -8.74
N LEU A 73 9.42 5.32 -8.04
CA LEU A 73 9.36 5.31 -6.58
C LEU A 73 8.39 4.24 -6.09
N ARG A 74 8.84 3.35 -5.22
CA ARG A 74 7.93 2.42 -4.56
C ARG A 74 7.26 3.13 -3.39
N LEU A 75 6.11 2.61 -2.98
CA LEU A 75 5.39 3.09 -1.79
C LEU A 75 6.27 3.14 -0.53
N ILE A 76 7.19 2.18 -0.35
CA ILE A 76 8.14 2.19 0.77
C ILE A 76 9.17 3.32 0.66
N ASP A 77 9.57 3.71 -0.55
CA ASP A 77 10.51 4.82 -0.78
C ASP A 77 9.84 6.17 -0.47
N ILE A 78 8.53 6.25 -0.71
CA ILE A 78 7.69 7.38 -0.29
C ILE A 78 7.52 7.37 1.24
N ALA A 79 7.32 6.21 1.87
CA ALA A 79 7.16 6.12 3.32
C ALA A 79 8.35 6.72 4.10
N TYR A 80 9.59 6.51 3.63
CA TYR A 80 10.79 7.12 4.25
C TYR A 80 10.82 8.66 4.22
N GLN A 81 9.95 9.31 3.43
CA GLN A 81 9.87 10.77 3.37
C GLN A 81 8.91 11.35 4.42
N PHE A 82 7.94 10.55 4.90
CA PHE A 82 6.85 11.03 5.77
C PHE A 82 6.84 10.38 7.14
N PHE A 83 7.52 9.25 7.31
CA PHE A 83 7.66 8.58 8.60
C PHE A 83 9.09 8.66 9.12
N PRO A 84 9.30 8.69 10.45
CA PRO A 84 10.62 8.50 11.03
C PRO A 84 11.24 7.20 10.53
N ARG A 85 12.53 7.25 10.21
CA ARG A 85 13.22 6.11 9.58
C ARG A 85 13.15 4.85 10.43
N GLU A 86 13.26 5.01 11.74
CA GLU A 86 13.16 3.95 12.73
C GLU A 86 11.82 3.20 12.64
N TYR A 87 10.72 3.92 12.34
CA TYR A 87 9.40 3.32 12.22
C TYR A 87 9.25 2.56 10.91
N VAL A 88 9.79 3.09 9.81
CA VAL A 88 9.76 2.40 8.51
C VAL A 88 10.62 1.13 8.56
N ASP A 89 11.76 1.17 9.23
CA ASP A 89 12.64 0.01 9.39
C ASP A 89 12.00 -1.06 10.30
N GLN A 90 11.31 -0.64 11.37
CA GLN A 90 10.67 -1.56 12.32
C GLN A 90 9.34 -2.14 11.81
N PHE A 91 8.54 -1.34 11.10
CA PHE A 91 7.20 -1.69 10.64
C PHE A 91 6.98 -1.36 9.14
N PRO A 92 7.80 -1.91 8.24
CA PRO A 92 7.80 -1.52 6.83
C PRO A 92 6.46 -1.78 6.13
N GLU A 93 5.77 -2.86 6.48
CA GLU A 93 4.49 -3.21 5.87
C GLU A 93 3.36 -2.23 6.25
N VAL A 94 3.34 -1.79 7.51
CA VAL A 94 2.34 -0.83 8.01
C VAL A 94 2.53 0.51 7.32
N CYS A 95 3.76 1.03 7.31
CA CYS A 95 4.07 2.31 6.67
C CYS A 95 3.81 2.26 5.15
N ASN A 96 4.26 1.21 4.47
CA ASN A 96 4.01 1.01 3.04
C ASN A 96 2.50 1.01 2.71
N LYS A 97 1.71 0.24 3.46
CA LYS A 97 0.27 0.16 3.22
C LYS A 97 -0.48 1.43 3.61
N ALA A 98 -0.02 2.15 4.63
CA ALA A 98 -0.60 3.43 5.01
C ALA A 98 -0.41 4.47 3.88
N VAL A 99 0.78 4.53 3.27
CA VAL A 99 1.02 5.35 2.07
C VAL A 99 0.10 4.93 0.91
N GLY A 100 0.02 3.62 0.64
CA GLY A 100 -0.89 3.10 -0.40
C GLY A 100 -2.37 3.40 -0.12
N TYR A 101 -2.78 3.42 1.15
CA TYR A 101 -4.12 3.81 1.56
C TYR A 101 -4.36 5.30 1.33
N ALA A 102 -3.42 6.16 1.74
CA ALA A 102 -3.51 7.60 1.54
C ALA A 102 -3.66 7.95 0.06
N ILE A 103 -2.85 7.34 -0.81
CA ILE A 103 -2.95 7.51 -2.27
C ILE A 103 -4.34 7.14 -2.78
N ARG A 104 -4.92 6.03 -2.30
CA ARG A 104 -6.28 5.60 -2.69
C ARG A 104 -7.36 6.59 -2.26
N GLN A 105 -7.21 7.24 -1.12
CA GLN A 105 -8.15 8.28 -0.68
C GLN A 105 -8.03 9.55 -1.53
N LEU A 106 -6.83 9.84 -2.04
CA LEU A 106 -6.54 11.06 -2.82
C LEU A 106 -6.90 10.97 -4.30
N ASN A 107 -7.30 9.80 -4.82
CA ASN A 107 -7.66 9.67 -6.24
C ASN A 107 -8.95 8.89 -6.43
N THR A 108 -9.60 9.13 -7.56
CA THR A 108 -10.70 8.32 -8.05
C THR A 108 -10.27 6.89 -8.39
N ALA A 109 -11.24 5.97 -8.48
CA ALA A 109 -10.96 4.58 -8.87
C ALA A 109 -10.30 4.45 -10.26
N GLU A 110 -10.66 5.34 -11.20
CA GLU A 110 -10.09 5.37 -12.55
C GLU A 110 -8.62 5.80 -12.54
N GLU A 111 -8.30 6.87 -11.81
CA GLU A 111 -6.92 7.34 -11.61
C GLU A 111 -6.06 6.29 -10.89
N GLN A 112 -6.61 5.62 -9.88
CA GLN A 112 -5.93 4.51 -9.20
C GLN A 112 -5.58 3.37 -10.15
N ALA A 113 -6.51 2.99 -11.02
CA ALA A 113 -6.29 1.95 -12.01
C ALA A 113 -5.18 2.35 -12.99
N GLU A 114 -5.16 3.61 -13.43
CA GLU A 114 -4.14 4.14 -14.32
C GLU A 114 -2.76 4.16 -13.67
N LEU A 115 -2.63 4.70 -12.45
CA LEU A 115 -1.38 4.73 -11.70
C LEU A 115 -0.84 3.31 -11.48
N THR A 116 -1.70 2.38 -11.08
CA THR A 116 -1.34 0.97 -10.89
C THR A 116 -0.86 0.33 -12.19
N ARG A 117 -1.46 0.70 -13.33
CA ARG A 117 -1.02 0.23 -14.66
C ARG A 117 0.37 0.75 -15.00
N GLN A 118 0.62 2.04 -14.80
CA GLN A 118 1.91 2.70 -15.08
C GLN A 118 3.04 2.09 -14.24
N HIS A 119 2.83 1.91 -12.94
CA HIS A 119 3.79 1.27 -12.04
C HIS A 119 4.11 -0.17 -12.46
N ARG A 120 3.08 -0.97 -12.79
CA ARG A 120 3.29 -2.35 -13.29
C ARG A 120 4.08 -2.39 -14.59
N GLN A 121 3.79 -1.49 -15.53
CA GLN A 121 4.54 -1.40 -16.78
C GLN A 121 6.00 -1.00 -16.55
N HIS A 122 6.25 -0.06 -15.65
CA HIS A 122 7.61 0.36 -15.29
C HIS A 122 8.41 -0.78 -14.65
N ILE A 123 7.83 -1.47 -13.65
CA ILE A 123 8.46 -2.62 -13.00
C ILE A 123 8.73 -3.74 -14.01
N ALA A 124 7.78 -4.03 -14.92
CA ALA A 124 7.97 -5.02 -15.95
C ALA A 124 9.10 -4.62 -16.92
N ALA A 125 9.19 -3.34 -17.31
CA ALA A 125 10.26 -2.85 -18.16
C ALA A 125 11.64 -3.00 -17.50
N LEU A 126 11.76 -2.72 -16.20
CA LEU A 126 12.99 -2.89 -15.43
C LEU A 126 13.38 -4.37 -15.28
N ASN A 127 12.44 -5.22 -14.87
CA ASN A 127 12.73 -6.62 -14.53
C ASN A 127 12.97 -7.52 -15.75
N PHE A 128 12.23 -7.28 -16.83
CA PHE A 128 12.32 -8.10 -18.04
C PHE A 128 13.15 -7.43 -19.14
N ASN A 129 13.75 -6.27 -18.85
CA ASN A 129 14.56 -5.49 -19.78
C ASN A 129 13.88 -5.38 -21.16
N LEU A 130 12.58 -5.06 -21.15
CA LEU A 130 11.73 -5.08 -22.35
C LEU A 130 12.16 -4.06 -23.40
N GLY A 131 13.00 -3.09 -23.02
CA GLY A 131 13.65 -2.14 -23.92
C GLY A 131 15.02 -2.58 -24.45
N SER A 132 15.53 -3.74 -24.03
CA SER A 132 16.84 -4.23 -24.47
C SER A 132 16.84 -4.56 -25.96
N ALA A 133 17.98 -4.33 -26.62
CA ALA A 133 18.17 -4.69 -28.02
C ALA A 133 17.91 -6.18 -28.26
N GLU A 134 18.22 -7.02 -27.27
CA GLU A 134 18.01 -8.47 -27.28
C GLU A 134 16.53 -8.85 -27.27
N PHE A 135 15.72 -8.27 -26.37
CA PHE A 135 14.28 -8.51 -26.32
C PHE A 135 13.59 -8.02 -27.60
N ILE A 136 13.96 -6.83 -28.09
CA ILE A 136 13.45 -6.27 -29.34
C ILE A 136 13.82 -7.17 -30.54
N ALA A 137 15.03 -7.72 -30.57
CA ALA A 137 15.46 -8.65 -31.61
C ALA A 137 14.65 -9.95 -31.56
N GLN A 138 14.43 -10.53 -30.37
CA GLN A 138 13.60 -11.72 -30.18
C GLN A 138 12.15 -11.50 -30.60
N CYS A 139 11.53 -10.37 -30.24
CA CYS A 139 10.18 -10.02 -30.69
C CYS A 139 10.10 -9.86 -32.22
N LYS A 140 11.10 -9.21 -32.84
CA LYS A 140 11.18 -9.08 -34.30
C LYS A 140 11.35 -10.44 -34.99
N GLU A 141 12.14 -11.35 -34.42
CA GLU A 141 12.25 -12.72 -34.93
C GLU A 141 10.94 -13.52 -34.77
N ALA A 142 10.28 -13.43 -33.62
CA ALA A 142 9.02 -14.13 -33.37
C ALA A 142 7.90 -13.64 -34.31
N ALA A 143 7.82 -12.33 -34.56
CA ALA A 143 6.88 -11.74 -35.52
C ALA A 143 7.15 -12.21 -36.96
N LYS A 144 8.42 -12.35 -37.35
CA LYS A 144 8.81 -12.91 -38.66
C LYS A 144 8.49 -14.40 -38.81
N LYS A 145 8.56 -15.17 -37.71
CA LYS A 145 8.23 -16.61 -37.68
C LYS A 145 6.72 -16.89 -37.73
N GLY A 146 5.87 -15.86 -37.70
CA GLY A 146 4.45 -16.00 -38.00
C GLY A 146 3.71 -16.99 -37.09
N MET A 147 3.99 -16.99 -35.78
CA MET A 147 3.12 -17.69 -34.83
C MET A 147 1.74 -17.03 -34.84
N ARG A 148 0.85 -17.54 -35.71
CA ARG A 148 -0.59 -17.40 -35.52
C ARG A 148 -0.89 -18.09 -34.19
N CYS A 149 -1.36 -17.34 -33.19
CA CYS A 149 -2.09 -17.93 -32.08
C CYS A 149 -3.30 -18.67 -32.68
N THR A 150 -3.21 -19.98 -32.80
CA THR A 150 -4.38 -20.83 -32.92
C THR A 150 -5.02 -20.91 -31.54
N VAL A 151 -6.21 -20.31 -31.44
CA VAL A 151 -7.14 -20.49 -30.32
C VAL A 151 -7.61 -21.94 -30.29
#